data_AF-K8GLF7-F1
#
_entry.id   AF-K8GLF7-F1
#
_cell.length_a   1.000
_cell.length_b   1.000
_cell.length_c   1.000
_cell.angle_alpha   90.00
_cell.angle_beta   90.00
_cell.angle_gamma   90.00
#
_symmetry.space_group_name_H-M   'P 1'
#
loop_
_entity.id
_entity.type
_entity.pdbx_description
1 polymer ?
#
loop_
_entity_poly.entity_id
_entity_poly.type
_entity_poly.pdbx_seq_one_letter_code
_entity_poly.pdbx_strand_id
1 'polypeptide(L)'
;MLSVLSSLVLAQASPTPLPSQEIKVPQVVRVLPGRLDSVPVFNSNSPELVQTEGILLSTFPPTGKRTPTAHLNKSLQGRFDVFAHHIAKAKTPDDLRSLYLGILLHNPGKQPITVDVLHAASYLSQPDAPFITLPPYVDNPLGTVFAGPGSRAMMDVLQGKRQEEFPAQIVIPPGQSQMLLNLPIPIKLLDPPINGRSTLIRAWSSAPIYAASLAMFAPTDASGSERAPTVAEWQTLLETGALAGPRDKPPTPPNQKTGVMIYGRVAGVAQGSRWNAQVVDPPGIQPDDPKTWYLSIPASGEAFSYGLSTLTGGTLGTQQVQTAQMLVRYPDTAYEAHGNYAIEYNLTLPLQNPTNDTQKVAVMIETPIKEDQPQNGQLRFFEPPARQVFFRGTVRIRYNDDRNLPQTRYVHLVQRRGQQGKPLVEMMMKPGERRFVTVDLLYPPDSTPPQILTIKNLGQP
;
A
#
# COMPACT_ATOMS: atom_id res chain seq x y z
N MET A 1 42.86 -45.01 32.46
CA MET A 1 41.41 -44.83 32.68
C MET A 1 41.03 -43.45 32.13
N LEU A 2 40.49 -43.39 30.91
CA LEU A 2 39.83 -42.17 30.42
C LEU A 2 38.43 -42.56 29.99
N SER A 3 37.46 -42.02 30.73
CA SER A 3 36.03 -42.24 30.56
C SER A 3 35.54 -41.40 29.38
N VAL A 4 34.95 -42.06 28.38
CA VAL A 4 34.26 -41.39 27.26
C VAL A 4 32.85 -41.07 27.74
N LEU A 5 32.60 -39.79 28.04
CA LEU A 5 31.26 -39.29 28.35
C LEU A 5 30.53 -38.97 27.04
N SER A 6 29.57 -39.82 26.68
CA SER A 6 28.56 -39.56 25.65
C SER A 6 27.73 -38.33 26.01
N SER A 7 27.82 -37.28 25.18
CA SER A 7 26.93 -36.13 25.24
C SER A 7 25.64 -36.45 24.47
N LEU A 8 24.58 -36.75 25.20
CA LEU A 8 23.21 -36.79 24.67
C LEU A 8 22.80 -35.37 24.28
N VAL A 9 22.69 -35.11 22.98
CA VAL A 9 22.01 -33.92 22.45
C VAL A 9 20.51 -34.15 22.61
N LEU A 10 19.92 -33.59 23.66
CA LEU A 10 18.48 -33.42 23.77
C LEU A 10 18.04 -32.38 22.74
N ALA A 11 17.55 -32.85 21.59
CA ALA A 11 16.81 -32.01 20.66
C ALA A 11 15.55 -31.48 21.38
N GLN A 12 15.54 -30.19 21.72
CA GLN A 12 14.34 -29.53 22.22
C GLN A 12 13.29 -29.53 21.10
N ALA A 13 12.27 -30.37 21.24
CA ALA A 13 11.09 -30.30 20.40
C ALA A 13 10.51 -28.88 20.50
N SER A 14 10.43 -28.17 19.38
CA SER A 14 9.75 -26.89 19.33
C SER A 14 8.29 -27.11 19.75
N PRO A 15 7.78 -26.39 20.76
CA PRO A 15 6.41 -26.62 21.24
C PRO A 15 5.42 -26.41 20.10
N THR A 16 4.50 -27.37 19.94
CA THR A 16 3.39 -27.28 18.99
C THR A 16 2.63 -25.98 19.27
N PRO A 17 2.46 -25.07 18.28
CA PRO A 17 1.77 -23.81 18.53
C PRO A 17 0.35 -24.06 19.02
N LEU A 18 -0.04 -23.39 20.10
CA LEU A 18 -1.41 -23.43 20.62
C LEU A 18 -2.40 -23.08 19.49
N PRO A 19 -3.56 -23.77 19.42
CA PRO A 19 -4.59 -23.41 18.46
C PRO A 19 -5.09 -21.99 18.74
N SER A 20 -5.18 -21.16 17.70
CA SER A 20 -5.75 -19.81 17.80
C SER A 20 -7.23 -19.89 18.20
N GLN A 21 -7.60 -19.19 19.27
CA GLN A 21 -9.00 -19.05 19.71
C GLN A 21 -9.54 -17.68 19.31
N GLU A 22 -10.81 -17.63 18.93
CA GLU A 22 -11.47 -16.34 18.69
C GLU A 22 -11.80 -15.65 20.01
N ILE A 23 -11.40 -14.39 20.14
CA ILE A 23 -11.75 -13.53 21.26
C ILE A 23 -12.58 -12.34 20.76
N LYS A 24 -13.47 -11.83 21.61
CA LYS A 24 -14.31 -10.67 21.33
C LYS A 24 -13.80 -9.49 22.14
N VAL A 25 -13.50 -8.39 21.47
CA VAL A 25 -13.01 -7.16 22.10
C VAL A 25 -14.09 -6.09 21.95
N PRO A 26 -14.67 -5.59 23.07
CA PRO A 26 -15.64 -4.52 23.03
C PRO A 26 -14.98 -3.21 22.58
N GLN A 27 -15.13 -2.86 21.30
CA GLN A 27 -14.75 -1.55 20.77
C GLN A 27 -15.63 -1.21 19.57
N VAL A 28 -16.21 0.00 19.59
CA VAL A 28 -17.13 0.45 18.55
C VAL A 28 -16.34 0.92 17.33
N VAL A 29 -16.71 0.45 16.14
CA VAL A 29 -16.16 0.98 14.88
C VAL A 29 -17.05 2.11 14.39
N ARG A 30 -16.44 3.28 14.16
CA ARG A 30 -17.08 4.49 13.64
C ARG A 30 -16.70 4.67 12.17
N VAL A 31 -17.58 5.33 11.41
CA VAL A 31 -17.28 5.78 10.04
C VAL A 31 -16.09 6.74 10.09
N LEU A 32 -15.05 6.48 9.29
CA LEU A 32 -13.92 7.40 9.18
C LEU A 32 -14.36 8.63 8.37
N PRO A 33 -14.31 9.86 8.92
CA PRO A 33 -14.65 11.05 8.15
C PRO A 33 -13.63 11.31 7.05
N GLY A 34 -13.93 12.27 6.18
CA GLY A 34 -13.11 12.58 5.01
C GLY A 34 -13.48 11.72 3.80
N ARG A 35 -12.62 11.77 2.79
CA ARG A 35 -12.78 11.05 1.52
C ARG A 35 -11.44 10.97 0.80
N LEU A 36 -11.38 10.09 -0.20
CA LEU A 36 -10.30 10.12 -1.18
C LEU A 36 -10.28 11.47 -1.93
N ASP A 37 -9.09 11.94 -2.24
CA ASP A 37 -8.88 13.05 -3.16
C ASP A 37 -9.24 12.67 -4.61
N SER A 38 -9.06 13.61 -5.54
CA SER A 38 -9.36 13.41 -6.97
C SER A 38 -8.10 13.10 -7.80
N VAL A 39 -6.97 12.77 -7.17
CA VAL A 39 -5.71 12.54 -7.89
C VAL A 39 -5.80 11.21 -8.65
N PRO A 40 -5.58 11.18 -9.97
CA PRO A 40 -5.55 9.94 -10.73
C PRO A 40 -4.34 9.08 -10.33
N VAL A 41 -4.57 7.79 -10.14
CA VAL A 41 -3.54 6.80 -9.83
C VAL A 41 -3.49 5.76 -10.95
N PHE A 42 -2.43 5.79 -11.73
CA PHE A 42 -2.10 4.76 -12.71
C PHE A 42 -1.67 3.49 -11.96
N ASN A 43 -2.49 2.45 -11.97
CA ASN A 43 -2.30 1.22 -11.20
C ASN A 43 -1.96 0.05 -12.12
N SER A 44 -0.73 -0.43 -12.07
CA SER A 44 -0.23 -1.58 -12.84
C SER A 44 0.07 -2.75 -11.91
N ASN A 45 -0.87 -3.68 -11.75
CA ASN A 45 -0.70 -4.88 -10.92
C ASN A 45 -1.42 -6.09 -11.53
N SER A 46 -1.63 -6.11 -12.86
CA SER A 46 -2.21 -7.27 -13.55
C SER A 46 -1.56 -7.53 -14.93
N PRO A 47 -0.95 -8.70 -15.16
CA PRO A 47 -0.81 -9.76 -14.16
C PRO A 47 0.22 -9.42 -13.09
N GLU A 48 0.02 -9.92 -11.88
CA GLU A 48 1.07 -9.83 -10.85
C GLU A 48 2.28 -10.66 -11.27
N LEU A 49 2.08 -11.94 -11.63
CA LEU A 49 3.13 -12.80 -12.16
C LEU A 49 3.20 -12.67 -13.69
N VAL A 50 4.28 -12.05 -14.18
CA VAL A 50 4.49 -11.82 -15.61
C VAL A 50 5.38 -12.93 -16.18
N GLN A 51 4.90 -13.60 -17.22
CA GLN A 51 5.63 -14.68 -17.91
C GLN A 51 5.74 -14.47 -19.42
N THR A 52 5.00 -13.51 -19.98
CA THR A 52 5.13 -13.10 -21.38
C THR A 52 5.27 -11.59 -21.48
N GLU A 53 6.04 -11.15 -22.46
CA GLU A 53 6.16 -9.73 -22.79
C GLU A 53 4.82 -9.15 -23.21
N GLY A 54 4.65 -7.84 -23.05
CA GLY A 54 3.44 -7.16 -23.46
C GLY A 54 3.13 -5.90 -22.67
N ILE A 55 1.92 -5.40 -22.90
CA ILE A 55 1.35 -4.24 -22.21
C ILE A 55 0.76 -4.69 -20.88
N LEU A 56 1.24 -4.12 -19.78
CA LEU A 56 0.68 -4.34 -18.44
C LEU A 56 -0.48 -3.38 -18.17
N LEU A 57 -0.33 -2.13 -18.61
CA LEU A 57 -1.37 -1.10 -18.62
C LEU A 57 -1.01 -0.01 -19.62
N SER A 58 -1.97 0.44 -20.45
CA SER A 58 -1.78 1.58 -21.35
C SER A 58 -2.96 2.52 -21.30
N THR A 59 -2.65 3.81 -21.14
CA THR A 59 -3.64 4.90 -21.22
C THR A 59 -3.68 5.58 -22.58
N PHE A 60 -2.84 5.15 -23.53
CA PHE A 60 -2.81 5.70 -24.88
C PHE A 60 -4.16 5.54 -25.59
N PRO A 61 -4.43 6.31 -26.66
CA PRO A 61 -5.56 6.06 -27.54
C PRO A 61 -5.39 4.72 -28.29
N PRO A 62 -6.49 4.00 -28.57
CA PRO A 62 -6.46 2.74 -29.32
C PRO A 62 -6.17 2.93 -30.82
N THR A 63 -6.38 4.14 -31.36
CA THR A 63 -6.23 4.42 -32.79
C THR A 63 -4.82 4.11 -33.28
N GLY A 64 -4.70 3.32 -34.35
CA GLY A 64 -3.42 2.95 -34.96
C GLY A 64 -2.63 1.88 -34.21
N LYS A 65 -3.16 1.33 -33.10
CA LYS A 65 -2.52 0.25 -32.34
C LYS A 65 -2.97 -1.12 -32.86
N ARG A 66 -2.05 -2.09 -32.89
CA ARG A 66 -2.35 -3.45 -33.37
C ARG A 66 -3.36 -4.18 -32.48
N THR A 67 -3.32 -3.91 -31.17
CA THR A 67 -4.27 -4.48 -30.19
C THR A 67 -5.05 -3.34 -29.52
N PRO A 68 -6.10 -2.78 -30.17
CA PRO A 68 -6.84 -1.64 -29.64
C PRO A 68 -7.37 -1.82 -28.20
N THR A 69 -7.77 -3.04 -27.84
CA THR A 69 -8.30 -3.38 -26.51
C THR A 69 -7.27 -3.28 -25.39
N ALA A 70 -5.98 -3.19 -25.69
CA ALA A 70 -4.92 -2.98 -24.72
C ALA A 70 -4.74 -1.49 -24.33
N HIS A 71 -5.55 -0.56 -24.84
CA HIS A 71 -5.36 0.88 -24.69
C HIS A 71 -6.63 1.58 -24.19
N LEU A 72 -6.55 2.25 -23.03
CA LEU A 72 -7.71 2.77 -22.31
C LEU A 72 -8.10 4.22 -22.65
N ASN A 73 -7.32 4.93 -23.46
CA ASN A 73 -7.56 6.32 -23.87
C ASN A 73 -7.89 7.28 -22.71
N LYS A 74 -6.99 7.38 -21.72
CA LYS A 74 -7.17 8.21 -20.53
C LYS A 74 -5.92 9.04 -20.23
N SER A 75 -5.88 10.28 -20.70
CA SER A 75 -4.75 11.16 -20.38
C SER A 75 -4.63 11.44 -18.87
N LEU A 76 -3.41 11.73 -18.43
CA LEU A 76 -3.05 12.18 -17.09
C LEU A 76 -2.56 13.62 -17.18
N GLN A 77 -2.96 14.48 -16.24
CA GLN A 77 -2.57 15.89 -16.22
C GLN A 77 -2.54 16.38 -14.77
N GLY A 78 -1.67 17.35 -14.48
CA GLY A 78 -1.52 17.89 -13.13
C GLY A 78 -0.94 16.81 -12.22
N ARG A 79 -1.40 16.74 -10.97
CA ARG A 79 -0.94 15.74 -9.99
C ARG A 79 -1.44 14.34 -10.38
N PHE A 80 -0.57 13.34 -10.46
CA PHE A 80 -0.93 11.94 -10.64
C PHE A 80 0.08 10.99 -9.97
N ASP A 81 -0.37 9.80 -9.58
CA ASP A 81 0.50 8.76 -9.02
C ASP A 81 0.64 7.58 -9.98
N VAL A 82 1.78 6.89 -9.89
CA VAL A 82 2.05 5.64 -10.58
C VAL A 82 2.39 4.58 -9.54
N PHE A 83 1.55 3.57 -9.45
CA PHE A 83 1.80 2.38 -8.65
C PHE A 83 1.98 1.18 -9.58
N ALA A 84 3.10 0.47 -9.43
CA ALA A 84 3.38 -0.75 -10.18
C ALA A 84 3.91 -1.86 -9.26
N HIS A 85 3.38 -3.06 -9.41
CA HIS A 85 3.80 -4.23 -8.64
C HIS A 85 3.73 -5.49 -9.50
N HIS A 86 4.89 -6.08 -9.80
CA HIS A 86 4.98 -7.25 -10.67
C HIS A 86 6.09 -8.20 -10.22
N ILE A 87 5.90 -9.48 -10.52
CA ILE A 87 6.79 -10.59 -10.20
C ILE A 87 7.26 -11.23 -11.50
N ALA A 88 8.57 -11.45 -11.59
CA ALA A 88 9.18 -12.30 -12.59
C ALA A 88 9.53 -13.65 -11.95
N LYS A 89 9.29 -14.73 -12.67
CA LYS A 89 9.68 -16.09 -12.27
C LYS A 89 10.14 -16.85 -13.51
N ALA A 90 11.17 -17.66 -13.36
CA ALA A 90 11.59 -18.56 -14.45
C ALA A 90 10.42 -19.45 -14.87
N LYS A 91 10.12 -19.46 -16.17
CA LYS A 91 9.07 -20.32 -16.76
C LYS A 91 9.56 -21.77 -16.90
N THR A 92 10.83 -21.92 -17.23
CA THR A 92 11.58 -23.18 -17.27
C THR A 92 12.90 -22.97 -16.52
N PRO A 93 13.59 -24.03 -16.06
CA PRO A 93 14.88 -23.89 -15.39
C PRO A 93 15.95 -23.13 -16.20
N ASP A 94 15.86 -23.16 -17.53
CA ASP A 94 16.84 -22.55 -18.43
C ASP A 94 16.49 -21.09 -18.83
N ASP A 95 15.23 -20.66 -18.70
CA ASP A 95 14.82 -19.28 -19.01
C ASP A 95 14.97 -18.39 -17.77
N LEU A 96 16.20 -17.96 -17.55
CA LEU A 96 16.62 -17.10 -16.43
C LEU A 96 16.76 -15.63 -16.81
N ARG A 97 16.18 -15.21 -17.94
CA ARG A 97 16.28 -13.83 -18.42
C ARG A 97 15.65 -12.85 -17.44
N SER A 98 16.29 -11.70 -17.25
CA SER A 98 15.70 -10.62 -16.46
C SER A 98 14.47 -10.07 -17.17
N LEU A 99 13.38 -9.85 -16.43
CA LEU A 99 12.22 -9.12 -16.95
C LEU A 99 12.41 -7.62 -16.69
N TYR A 100 12.29 -6.76 -17.69
CA TYR A 100 12.25 -5.33 -17.50
C TYR A 100 10.83 -4.83 -17.29
N LEU A 101 10.67 -3.93 -16.32
CA LEU A 101 9.48 -3.10 -16.15
C LEU A 101 9.78 -1.71 -16.72
N GLY A 102 9.04 -1.33 -17.76
CA GLY A 102 9.12 -0.02 -18.39
C GLY A 102 7.89 0.81 -18.11
N ILE A 103 8.04 2.07 -17.68
CA ILE A 103 6.97 3.07 -17.67
C ILE A 103 7.32 4.17 -18.65
N LEU A 104 6.62 4.20 -19.79
CA LEU A 104 6.79 5.17 -20.86
C LEU A 104 5.77 6.30 -20.70
N LEU A 105 6.23 7.55 -20.79
CA LEU A 105 5.38 8.74 -20.87
C LEU A 105 5.45 9.32 -22.29
N HIS A 106 4.33 9.79 -22.80
CA HIS A 106 4.22 10.37 -24.14
C HIS A 106 3.52 11.73 -24.11
N ASN A 107 4.10 12.66 -24.87
CA ASN A 107 3.54 13.98 -25.09
C ASN A 107 2.76 13.99 -26.42
N PRO A 108 1.41 14.02 -26.38
CA PRO A 108 0.60 14.08 -27.60
C PRO A 108 0.50 15.50 -28.19
N GLY A 109 1.05 16.50 -27.50
CA GLY A 109 0.94 17.91 -27.84
C GLY A 109 1.99 18.40 -28.83
N LYS A 110 1.88 19.69 -29.16
CA LYS A 110 2.79 20.41 -30.07
C LYS A 110 3.86 21.23 -29.34
N GLN A 111 3.82 21.25 -28.01
CA GLN A 111 4.76 21.98 -27.15
C GLN A 111 5.42 21.00 -26.18
N PRO A 112 6.66 21.25 -25.74
CA PRO A 112 7.30 20.43 -24.72
C PRO A 112 6.44 20.35 -23.44
N ILE A 113 6.38 19.17 -22.83
CA ILE A 113 5.72 18.95 -21.53
C ILE A 113 6.78 18.68 -20.47
N THR A 114 6.57 19.23 -19.30
CA THR A 114 7.39 19.01 -18.12
C THR A 114 6.65 18.09 -17.17
N VAL A 115 7.32 17.03 -16.72
CA VAL A 115 6.84 16.13 -15.68
C VAL A 115 7.79 16.22 -14.49
N ASP A 116 7.30 16.72 -13.37
CA ASP A 116 8.05 16.77 -12.11
C ASP A 116 7.84 15.46 -11.35
N VAL A 117 8.94 14.83 -10.94
CA VAL A 117 8.91 13.63 -10.09
C VAL A 117 9.12 14.09 -8.65
N LEU A 118 8.02 14.12 -7.88
CA LEU A 118 7.99 14.68 -6.53
C LEU A 118 8.63 13.71 -5.54
N HIS A 119 8.17 12.47 -5.54
CA HIS A 119 8.67 11.38 -4.71
C HIS A 119 8.66 10.10 -5.52
N ALA A 120 9.65 9.22 -5.34
CA ALA A 120 9.71 7.97 -6.09
C ALA A 120 10.56 6.94 -5.37
N ALA A 121 10.06 5.72 -5.30
CA ALA A 121 10.82 4.56 -4.85
C ALA A 121 10.42 3.31 -5.65
N SER A 122 11.42 2.52 -6.00
CA SER A 122 11.29 1.21 -6.65
C SER A 122 12.29 0.24 -6.05
N TYR A 123 11.80 -0.89 -5.56
CA TYR A 123 12.63 -1.89 -4.89
C TYR A 123 12.34 -3.29 -5.38
N LEU A 124 13.38 -4.10 -5.46
CA LEU A 124 13.29 -5.54 -5.67
C LEU A 124 13.03 -6.27 -4.35
N SER A 125 12.35 -7.40 -4.41
CA SER A 125 12.27 -8.31 -3.27
C SER A 125 13.62 -8.90 -2.91
N GLN A 126 14.52 -9.05 -3.89
CA GLN A 126 15.90 -9.47 -3.68
C GLN A 126 16.82 -8.71 -4.66
N PRO A 127 17.95 -8.14 -4.22
CA PRO A 127 18.46 -8.13 -2.84
C PRO A 127 17.90 -7.00 -1.98
N ASP A 128 17.18 -6.03 -2.56
CA ASP A 128 16.92 -4.75 -1.88
C ASP A 128 16.05 -4.89 -0.63
N ALA A 129 14.94 -5.62 -0.70
CA ALA A 129 13.95 -5.68 0.36
C ALA A 129 13.37 -7.10 0.54
N PRO A 130 14.16 -8.06 1.07
CA PRO A 130 13.71 -9.42 1.29
C PRO A 130 12.53 -9.51 2.26
N PHE A 131 11.71 -10.54 2.06
CA PHE A 131 10.66 -10.91 3.00
C PHE A 131 11.26 -11.63 4.20
N ILE A 132 11.72 -10.85 5.18
CA ILE A 132 12.29 -11.36 6.43
C ILE A 132 11.23 -11.44 7.54
N THR A 133 11.50 -12.27 8.55
CA THR A 133 10.70 -12.29 9.77
C THR A 133 11.09 -11.11 10.66
N LEU A 134 10.12 -10.28 11.01
CA LEU A 134 10.30 -9.18 11.96
C LEU A 134 9.34 -9.35 13.15
N PRO A 135 9.69 -8.78 14.32
CA PRO A 135 8.73 -8.59 15.40
C PRO A 135 7.50 -7.80 14.92
N PRO A 136 6.34 -7.95 15.60
CA PRO A 136 5.12 -7.28 15.17
C PRO A 136 5.13 -5.75 15.30
N TYR A 137 6.11 -5.22 16.03
CA TYR A 137 6.30 -3.80 16.27
C TYR A 137 7.80 -3.53 16.39
N VAL A 138 8.32 -2.63 15.56
CA VAL A 138 9.72 -2.22 15.58
C VAL A 138 9.80 -0.71 15.38
N ASP A 139 10.45 0.01 16.30
CA ASP A 139 10.77 1.42 16.07
C ASP A 139 11.68 1.56 14.85
N ASN A 140 11.35 2.50 13.98
CA ASN A 140 12.01 2.67 12.69
C ASN A 140 12.39 4.13 12.41
N PRO A 141 13.03 4.85 13.35
CA PRO A 141 13.30 6.28 13.20
C PRO A 141 14.18 6.61 11.99
N LEU A 142 15.06 5.69 11.60
CA LEU A 142 15.97 5.85 10.46
C LEU A 142 15.37 5.37 9.13
N GLY A 143 14.20 4.73 9.13
CA GLY A 143 13.62 4.14 7.92
C GLY A 143 14.48 3.01 7.34
N THR A 144 15.07 2.17 8.18
CA THR A 144 15.93 1.04 7.77
C THR A 144 15.29 -0.32 8.04
N VAL A 145 14.14 -0.35 8.73
CA VAL A 145 13.39 -1.58 9.01
C VAL A 145 12.28 -1.75 7.97
N PHE A 146 12.32 -2.85 7.24
CA PHE A 146 11.34 -3.23 6.22
C PHE A 146 11.34 -4.74 6.01
N ALA A 147 10.26 -5.27 5.44
CA ALA A 147 10.21 -6.64 4.96
C ALA A 147 9.36 -6.69 3.68
N GLY A 148 9.99 -7.00 2.55
CA GLY A 148 9.34 -6.91 1.24
C GLY A 148 9.42 -5.52 0.58
N PRO A 149 9.44 -5.49 -0.76
CA PRO A 149 9.69 -4.28 -1.53
C PRO A 149 8.54 -3.26 -1.43
N GLY A 150 7.30 -3.74 -1.26
CA GLY A 150 6.14 -2.88 -1.04
C GLY A 150 6.30 -2.02 0.20
N SER A 151 6.63 -2.65 1.33
CA SER A 151 6.80 -1.96 2.61
C SER A 151 7.92 -0.90 2.55
N ARG A 152 9.04 -1.22 1.89
CA ARG A 152 10.19 -0.30 1.75
C ARG A 152 9.86 0.88 0.83
N ALA A 153 9.24 0.64 -0.32
CA ALA A 153 8.86 1.69 -1.26
C ALA A 153 7.86 2.67 -0.63
N MET A 154 6.83 2.16 0.05
CA MET A 154 5.84 2.99 0.74
C MET A 154 6.48 3.86 1.83
N MET A 155 7.41 3.30 2.61
CA MET A 155 8.11 4.04 3.66
C MET A 155 8.94 5.19 3.12
N ASP A 156 9.72 4.96 2.06
CA ASP A 156 10.55 6.02 1.48
C ASP A 156 9.71 7.15 0.90
N VAL A 157 8.62 6.84 0.19
CA VAL A 157 7.69 7.85 -0.31
C VAL A 157 6.98 8.58 0.83
N LEU A 158 6.62 7.89 1.92
CA LEU A 158 6.03 8.50 3.13
C LEU A 158 6.99 9.51 3.78
N GLN A 159 8.30 9.24 3.72
CA GLN A 159 9.37 10.13 4.16
C GLN A 159 9.68 11.25 3.16
N GLY A 160 8.97 11.32 2.03
CA GLY A 160 9.18 12.33 0.99
C GLY A 160 10.47 12.11 0.20
N LYS A 161 10.97 10.88 0.12
CA LYS A 161 12.17 10.56 -0.65
C LYS A 161 11.87 10.38 -2.13
N ARG A 162 12.87 10.72 -2.94
CA ARG A 162 13.00 10.34 -4.34
C ARG A 162 14.35 9.66 -4.49
N GLN A 163 14.36 8.38 -4.89
CA GLN A 163 15.64 7.68 -5.12
C GLN A 163 16.42 8.34 -6.25
N GLU A 164 17.74 8.21 -6.21
CA GLU A 164 18.66 8.88 -7.12
C GLU A 164 18.46 8.47 -8.58
N GLU A 165 17.98 7.25 -8.85
CA GLU A 165 17.72 6.79 -10.22
C GLU A 165 16.52 7.52 -10.87
N PHE A 166 15.68 8.19 -10.08
CA PHE A 166 14.56 8.98 -10.61
C PHE A 166 14.97 10.44 -10.79
N PRO A 167 14.94 10.97 -12.03
CA PRO A 167 15.25 12.36 -12.29
C PRO A 167 14.24 13.27 -11.60
N ALA A 168 14.65 14.47 -11.23
CA ALA A 168 13.74 15.43 -10.62
C ALA A 168 12.63 15.89 -11.55
N GLN A 169 12.96 15.95 -12.83
CA GLN A 169 12.13 16.48 -13.89
C GLN A 169 12.44 15.75 -15.18
N ILE A 170 11.42 15.53 -15.98
CA ILE A 170 11.50 14.98 -17.34
C ILE A 170 10.87 16.00 -18.28
N VAL A 171 11.59 16.40 -19.34
CA VAL A 171 11.05 17.27 -20.39
C VAL A 171 10.83 16.43 -21.64
N ILE A 172 9.57 16.26 -22.02
CA ILE A 172 9.15 15.43 -23.15
C ILE A 172 8.86 16.33 -24.35
N PRO A 173 9.65 16.28 -25.45
CA PRO A 173 9.39 17.09 -26.63
C PRO A 173 8.04 16.76 -27.30
N PRO A 174 7.53 17.66 -28.17
CA PRO A 174 6.30 17.44 -28.93
C PRO A 174 6.29 16.11 -29.68
N GLY A 175 5.23 15.31 -29.51
CA GLY A 175 5.07 14.01 -30.20
C GLY A 175 6.08 12.93 -29.81
N GLN A 176 6.92 13.17 -28.80
CA GLN A 176 7.96 12.23 -28.37
C GLN A 176 7.55 11.49 -27.09
N SER A 177 8.32 10.46 -26.76
CA SER A 177 8.17 9.69 -25.52
C SER A 177 9.48 9.62 -24.74
N GLN A 178 9.38 9.51 -23.41
CA GLN A 178 10.52 9.28 -22.53
C GLN A 178 10.18 8.28 -21.43
N MET A 179 11.19 7.55 -20.94
CA MET A 179 11.01 6.61 -19.84
C MET A 179 10.95 7.37 -18.51
N LEU A 180 9.90 7.10 -17.74
CA LEU A 180 9.84 7.40 -16.30
C LEU A 180 10.53 6.31 -15.48
N LEU A 181 10.48 5.06 -15.95
CA LEU A 181 11.10 3.89 -15.33
C LEU A 181 11.56 2.92 -16.42
N ASN A 182 12.76 2.36 -16.31
CA ASN A 182 13.26 1.30 -17.18
C ASN A 182 14.19 0.39 -16.37
N LEU A 183 13.62 -0.43 -15.48
CA LEU A 183 14.39 -1.16 -14.48
C LEU A 183 14.17 -2.68 -14.57
N PRO A 184 15.22 -3.49 -14.35
CA PRO A 184 15.14 -4.94 -14.41
C PRO A 184 14.50 -5.54 -13.15
N ILE A 185 14.01 -6.77 -13.31
CA ILE A 185 13.60 -7.72 -12.29
C ILE A 185 14.43 -9.00 -12.52
N PRO A 186 15.67 -9.03 -12.01
CA PRO A 186 16.59 -10.13 -12.26
C PRO A 186 16.22 -11.36 -11.41
N ILE A 187 16.34 -12.54 -12.02
CA ILE A 187 16.04 -13.83 -11.38
C ILE A 187 17.19 -14.83 -11.44
N LYS A 188 18.19 -14.60 -12.31
CA LYS A 188 19.24 -15.57 -12.66
C LYS A 188 20.08 -16.08 -11.49
N LEU A 189 20.32 -15.22 -10.49
CA LEU A 189 21.16 -15.55 -9.33
C LEU A 189 20.35 -15.95 -8.09
N LEU A 190 19.04 -16.15 -8.23
CA LEU A 190 18.15 -16.44 -7.10
C LEU A 190 17.74 -17.92 -7.09
N ASP A 191 17.58 -18.48 -5.89
CA ASP A 191 17.05 -19.83 -5.68
C ASP A 191 15.88 -19.78 -4.67
N PRO A 192 14.62 -20.05 -5.09
CA PRO A 192 14.21 -20.25 -6.49
C PRO A 192 14.33 -18.96 -7.33
N PRO A 193 14.39 -19.06 -8.67
CA PRO A 193 14.54 -17.91 -9.58
C PRO A 193 13.23 -17.10 -9.69
N ILE A 194 12.93 -16.34 -8.64
CA ILE A 194 11.74 -15.50 -8.50
C ILE A 194 12.11 -14.17 -7.83
N ASN A 195 11.59 -13.07 -8.39
CA ASN A 195 11.79 -11.74 -7.83
C ASN A 195 10.60 -10.85 -8.13
N GLY A 196 10.24 -9.97 -7.21
CA GLY A 196 9.19 -8.96 -7.39
C GLY A 196 9.77 -7.55 -7.35
N ARG A 197 9.12 -6.61 -8.04
CA ARG A 197 9.42 -5.17 -7.97
C ARG A 197 8.17 -4.40 -7.57
N SER A 198 8.28 -3.59 -6.53
CA SER A 198 7.24 -2.64 -6.12
C SER A 198 7.73 -1.22 -6.39
N THR A 199 6.89 -0.43 -7.03
CA THR A 199 7.19 0.96 -7.42
C THR A 199 6.04 1.88 -7.03
N LEU A 200 6.36 3.01 -6.40
CA LEU A 200 5.45 4.13 -6.22
C LEU A 200 6.14 5.42 -6.66
N ILE A 201 5.48 6.18 -7.53
CA ILE A 201 5.95 7.47 -8.03
C ILE A 201 4.82 8.48 -7.86
N ARG A 202 5.13 9.62 -7.26
CA ARG A 202 4.28 10.80 -7.17
C ARG A 202 4.78 11.83 -8.15
N ALA A 203 3.97 12.19 -9.15
CA ALA A 203 4.37 13.11 -10.21
C ALA A 203 3.36 14.25 -10.41
N TRP A 204 3.81 15.28 -11.13
CA TRP A 204 2.96 16.34 -11.66
C TRP A 204 3.32 16.60 -13.12
N SER A 205 2.33 16.76 -14.01
CA SER A 205 2.54 17.08 -15.43
C SER A 205 1.95 18.44 -15.80
N SER A 206 2.71 19.25 -16.55
CA SER A 206 2.29 20.58 -17.00
C SER A 206 1.18 20.57 -18.04
N ALA A 207 1.00 19.46 -18.75
CA ALA A 207 -0.06 19.28 -19.74
C ALA A 207 -0.49 17.80 -19.83
N PRO A 208 -1.57 17.47 -20.57
CA PRO A 208 -2.01 16.09 -20.75
C PRO A 208 -0.92 15.20 -21.36
N ILE A 209 -0.66 14.06 -20.71
CA ILE A 209 0.25 13.01 -21.17
C ILE A 209 -0.45 11.66 -21.20
N TYR A 210 0.10 10.72 -21.96
CA TYR A 210 -0.25 9.30 -21.88
C TYR A 210 0.89 8.51 -21.24
N ALA A 211 0.52 7.51 -20.43
CA ALA A 211 1.44 6.60 -19.77
C ALA A 211 1.17 5.14 -20.19
N ALA A 212 2.23 4.34 -20.28
CA ALA A 212 2.14 2.89 -20.45
C ALA A 212 3.16 2.17 -19.58
N SER A 213 2.70 1.13 -18.87
CA SER A 213 3.50 0.15 -18.15
C SER A 213 3.62 -1.10 -19.02
N LEU A 214 4.84 -1.52 -19.27
CA LEU A 214 5.22 -2.53 -20.25
C LEU A 214 6.19 -3.53 -19.62
N ALA A 215 6.12 -4.78 -20.09
CA ALA A 215 7.02 -5.85 -19.70
C ALA A 215 7.75 -6.41 -20.92
N MET A 216 9.07 -6.54 -20.83
CA MET A 216 9.91 -7.10 -21.89
C MET A 216 11.06 -7.89 -21.25
N PHE A 217 11.39 -9.08 -21.74
CA PHE A 217 12.60 -9.76 -21.28
C PHE A 217 13.83 -9.03 -21.82
N ALA A 218 14.90 -9.05 -21.04
CA ALA A 218 16.12 -8.33 -21.36
C ALA A 218 16.62 -8.70 -22.78
N PRO A 219 16.67 -7.74 -23.72
CA PRO A 219 17.39 -7.97 -24.96
C PRO A 219 18.89 -8.12 -24.68
N THR A 220 19.59 -8.75 -25.60
CA THR A 220 21.04 -8.90 -25.53
C THR A 220 21.74 -7.88 -26.43
N ASP A 221 22.97 -7.51 -26.06
CA ASP A 221 23.88 -6.79 -26.94
C ASP A 221 24.65 -7.76 -27.87
N ALA A 222 25.55 -7.22 -28.69
CA ALA A 222 26.36 -8.01 -29.62
C ALA A 222 27.30 -9.02 -28.92
N SER A 223 27.58 -8.84 -27.62
CA SER A 223 28.37 -9.77 -26.80
C SER A 223 27.51 -10.88 -26.16
N GLY A 224 26.18 -10.82 -26.32
CA GLY A 224 25.24 -11.72 -25.66
C GLY A 224 24.91 -11.33 -24.22
N SER A 225 25.35 -10.16 -23.76
CA SER A 225 25.05 -9.67 -22.41
C SER A 225 23.69 -9.00 -22.36
N GLU A 226 22.92 -9.21 -21.27
CA GLU A 226 21.64 -8.53 -21.07
C GLU A 226 21.84 -7.00 -21.00
N ARG A 227 20.96 -6.27 -21.68
CA ARG A 227 20.90 -4.80 -21.65
C ARG A 227 19.48 -4.32 -21.37
N ALA A 228 19.35 -3.05 -20.99
CA ALA A 228 18.04 -2.42 -20.91
C ALA A 228 17.40 -2.28 -22.31
N PRO A 229 16.08 -2.45 -22.43
CA PRO A 229 15.37 -2.10 -23.65
C PRO A 229 15.47 -0.59 -23.92
N THR A 230 15.58 -0.23 -25.18
CA THR A 230 15.60 1.16 -25.66
C THR A 230 14.18 1.74 -25.70
N VAL A 231 14.08 3.07 -25.76
CA VAL A 231 12.78 3.75 -25.94
C VAL A 231 12.06 3.26 -27.21
N ALA A 232 12.80 3.03 -28.30
CA ALA A 232 12.25 2.54 -29.56
C ALA A 232 11.66 1.13 -29.46
N GLU A 233 12.33 0.23 -28.72
CA GLU A 233 11.82 -1.13 -28.44
C GLU A 233 10.54 -1.07 -27.59
N TRP A 234 10.50 -0.20 -26.57
CA TRP A 234 9.29 0.03 -25.78
C TRP A 234 8.14 0.59 -26.62
N GLN A 235 8.41 1.56 -27.50
CA GLN A 235 7.40 2.11 -28.41
C GLN A 235 6.88 1.05 -29.39
N THR A 236 7.75 0.21 -29.92
CA THR A 236 7.38 -0.90 -30.81
C THR A 236 6.49 -1.91 -30.08
N LEU A 237 6.84 -2.28 -28.84
CA LEU A 237 6.00 -3.15 -28.01
C LEU A 237 4.64 -2.49 -27.72
N LEU A 238 4.62 -1.20 -27.43
CA LEU A 238 3.38 -0.45 -27.20
C LEU A 238 2.47 -0.41 -28.44
N GLU A 239 3.04 -0.35 -29.65
CA GLU A 239 2.30 -0.27 -30.90
C GLU A 239 1.80 -1.62 -31.42
N THR A 240 2.65 -2.64 -31.28
CA THR A 240 2.45 -3.94 -31.92
C THR A 240 2.13 -5.07 -30.94
N GLY A 241 2.31 -4.84 -29.64
CA GLY A 241 2.11 -5.83 -28.59
C GLY A 241 0.64 -6.09 -28.23
N ALA A 242 0.42 -7.16 -27.49
CA ALA A 242 -0.82 -7.47 -26.80
C ALA A 242 -0.64 -7.30 -25.28
N LEU A 243 -1.66 -7.61 -24.48
CA LEU A 243 -1.52 -7.62 -23.03
C LEU A 243 -0.53 -8.69 -22.58
N ALA A 244 0.32 -8.36 -21.61
CA ALA A 244 1.21 -9.31 -20.96
C ALA A 244 0.39 -10.37 -20.19
N GLY A 245 0.93 -11.58 -20.09
CA GLY A 245 0.26 -12.74 -19.51
C GLY A 245 1.15 -13.61 -18.61
N PRO A 246 0.57 -14.68 -18.03
CA PRO A 246 -0.86 -15.03 -18.09
C PRO A 246 -1.74 -14.00 -17.35
N ARG A 247 -2.98 -13.76 -17.79
CA ARG A 247 -3.91 -12.85 -17.08
C ARG A 247 -4.37 -13.46 -15.75
N ASP A 248 -4.71 -12.61 -14.78
CA ASP A 248 -5.25 -13.04 -13.48
C ASP A 248 -6.68 -13.59 -13.61
N LYS A 249 -7.20 -14.15 -12.50
CA LYS A 249 -8.62 -14.50 -12.42
C LYS A 249 -9.48 -13.24 -12.55
N PRO A 250 -10.51 -13.25 -13.41
CA PRO A 250 -11.42 -12.11 -13.54
C PRO A 250 -12.17 -11.86 -12.22
N PRO A 251 -12.47 -10.60 -11.89
CA PRO A 251 -13.22 -10.27 -10.68
C PRO A 251 -14.67 -10.74 -10.78
N THR A 252 -15.26 -11.02 -9.63
CA THR A 252 -16.71 -11.24 -9.49
C THR A 252 -17.43 -9.93 -9.83
N PRO A 253 -18.43 -9.94 -10.74
CA PRO A 253 -19.25 -8.76 -11.02
C PRO A 253 -19.92 -8.19 -9.76
N PRO A 254 -20.01 -6.85 -9.58
CA PRO A 254 -20.52 -6.25 -8.35
C PRO A 254 -21.98 -6.62 -8.03
N ASN A 255 -22.77 -6.98 -9.04
CA ASN A 255 -24.16 -7.40 -8.90
C ASN A 255 -24.34 -8.89 -8.60
N GLN A 256 -23.27 -9.69 -8.65
CA GLN A 256 -23.32 -11.11 -8.34
C GLN A 256 -23.36 -11.32 -6.83
N LYS A 257 -24.44 -11.96 -6.34
CA LYS A 257 -24.69 -12.17 -4.90
C LYS A 257 -24.30 -13.55 -4.37
N THR A 258 -23.93 -14.48 -5.24
CA THR A 258 -23.67 -15.88 -4.89
C THR A 258 -22.29 -16.32 -5.36
N GLY A 259 -21.72 -17.33 -4.68
CA GLY A 259 -20.39 -17.85 -4.96
C GLY A 259 -19.27 -17.13 -4.20
N VAL A 260 -18.02 -17.50 -4.50
CA VAL A 260 -16.84 -16.90 -3.87
C VAL A 260 -16.53 -15.56 -4.54
N MET A 261 -16.44 -14.50 -3.74
CA MET A 261 -16.05 -13.17 -4.19
C MET A 261 -14.57 -13.12 -4.57
N ILE A 262 -14.28 -12.72 -5.80
CA ILE A 262 -12.94 -12.45 -6.31
C ILE A 262 -12.86 -10.94 -6.56
N TYR A 263 -12.05 -10.23 -5.77
CA TYR A 263 -11.85 -8.79 -5.96
C TYR A 263 -11.13 -8.45 -7.27
N GLY A 264 -10.27 -9.35 -7.75
CA GLY A 264 -9.43 -9.16 -8.93
C GLY A 264 -8.19 -8.32 -8.65
N ARG A 265 -7.20 -8.41 -9.54
CA ARG A 265 -6.04 -7.54 -9.58
C ARG A 265 -6.37 -6.25 -10.35
N VAL A 266 -5.64 -5.17 -10.11
CA VAL A 266 -5.94 -3.84 -10.68
C VAL A 266 -5.05 -3.57 -11.89
N ALA A 267 -5.65 -3.23 -13.03
CA ALA A 267 -4.98 -2.56 -14.13
C ALA A 267 -5.89 -1.48 -14.73
N GLY A 268 -5.57 -0.21 -14.45
CA GLY A 268 -6.36 0.93 -14.87
C GLY A 268 -5.92 2.23 -14.20
N VAL A 269 -6.76 3.26 -14.33
CA VAL A 269 -6.59 4.53 -13.61
C VAL A 269 -7.67 4.63 -12.55
N ALA A 270 -7.28 4.64 -11.29
CA ALA A 270 -8.18 4.89 -10.16
C ALA A 270 -8.23 6.37 -9.81
N GLN A 271 -9.27 6.81 -9.11
CA GLN A 271 -9.36 8.16 -8.54
C GLN A 271 -9.13 8.11 -7.02
N GLY A 272 -8.08 8.78 -6.55
CA GLY A 272 -7.75 8.90 -5.14
C GLY A 272 -6.34 8.40 -4.82
N SER A 273 -5.45 9.31 -4.45
CA SER A 273 -4.09 9.01 -3.95
C SER A 273 -3.96 9.15 -2.43
N ARG A 274 -4.88 9.89 -1.82
CA ARG A 274 -4.84 10.22 -0.39
C ARG A 274 -6.24 10.28 0.21
N TRP A 275 -6.41 9.68 1.38
CA TRP A 275 -7.51 9.93 2.30
C TRP A 275 -7.06 10.93 3.36
N ASN A 276 -7.60 12.15 3.32
CA ASN A 276 -7.30 13.19 4.31
C ASN A 276 -8.49 13.39 5.23
N ALA A 277 -8.27 13.38 6.55
CA ALA A 277 -9.32 13.61 7.51
C ALA A 277 -8.80 14.25 8.79
N GLN A 278 -9.52 15.27 9.27
CA GLN A 278 -9.48 15.66 10.67
C GLN A 278 -10.68 15.02 11.36
N VAL A 279 -10.41 14.12 12.30
CA VAL A 279 -11.41 13.26 12.93
C VAL A 279 -11.92 13.94 14.18
N VAL A 280 -13.20 14.31 14.21
CA VAL A 280 -13.84 15.00 15.33
C VAL A 280 -15.14 14.31 15.71
N ASP A 281 -15.67 14.60 16.89
CA ASP A 281 -16.99 14.12 17.30
C ASP A 281 -18.12 14.72 16.43
N PRO A 282 -19.28 14.06 16.33
CA PRO A 282 -20.48 14.64 15.74
C PRO A 282 -20.83 16.01 16.38
N PRO A 283 -21.33 16.98 15.61
CA PRO A 283 -21.79 16.88 14.22
C PRO A 283 -20.67 17.04 13.16
N GLY A 284 -19.40 17.06 13.56
CA GLY A 284 -18.29 17.33 12.65
C GLY A 284 -17.69 18.73 12.80
N ILE A 285 -16.78 19.06 11.89
CA ILE A 285 -16.13 20.38 11.84
C ILE A 285 -17.17 21.41 11.40
N GLN A 286 -17.40 22.40 12.26
CA GLN A 286 -18.16 23.60 11.93
C GLN A 286 -17.13 24.73 11.69
N PRO A 287 -16.99 25.26 10.47
CA PRO A 287 -15.96 26.25 10.15
C PRO A 287 -16.01 27.50 11.05
N ASP A 288 -17.21 27.91 11.44
CA ASP A 288 -17.46 29.10 12.26
C ASP A 288 -17.43 28.83 13.77
N ASP A 289 -17.23 27.57 14.19
CA ASP A 289 -17.11 27.19 15.61
C ASP A 289 -15.93 26.24 15.86
N PRO A 290 -14.72 26.79 16.08
CA PRO A 290 -13.54 26.02 16.44
C PRO A 290 -13.69 25.20 17.73
N LYS A 291 -14.71 25.46 18.55
CA LYS A 291 -14.97 24.66 19.74
C LYS A 291 -15.45 23.26 19.39
N THR A 292 -15.95 22.99 18.17
CA THR A 292 -16.32 21.64 17.73
C THR A 292 -15.14 20.83 17.19
N TRP A 293 -13.94 21.42 17.11
CA TRP A 293 -12.79 20.78 16.48
C TRP A 293 -12.01 19.92 17.48
N TYR A 294 -12.70 18.93 18.06
CA TYR A 294 -12.14 17.98 19.01
C TYR A 294 -12.71 16.58 18.80
N LEU A 295 -11.98 15.59 19.32
CA LEU A 295 -12.40 14.20 19.42
C LEU A 295 -12.28 13.78 20.88
N SER A 296 -13.40 13.52 21.55
CA SER A 296 -13.38 13.08 22.93
C SER A 296 -12.70 11.72 23.04
N ILE A 297 -11.79 11.57 24.01
CA ILE A 297 -11.26 10.26 24.36
C ILE A 297 -12.40 9.39 24.92
N PRO A 298 -12.35 8.05 24.73
CA PRO A 298 -13.38 7.16 25.26
C PRO A 298 -13.40 7.16 26.80
N ALA A 299 -14.46 6.62 27.39
CA ALA A 299 -14.52 6.43 28.83
C ALA A 299 -13.37 5.52 29.31
N SER A 300 -13.02 5.62 30.59
CA SER A 300 -11.93 4.84 31.18
C SER A 300 -12.12 3.33 30.94
N GLY A 301 -11.12 2.69 30.31
CA GLY A 301 -11.16 1.27 29.95
C GLY A 301 -11.79 0.96 28.59
N GLU A 302 -12.46 1.92 27.95
CA GLU A 302 -13.14 1.74 26.67
C GLU A 302 -12.27 2.15 25.47
N ALA A 303 -12.72 1.76 24.28
CA ALA A 303 -12.10 2.10 23.01
C ALA A 303 -13.13 2.31 21.89
N PHE A 304 -12.76 3.11 20.90
CA PHE A 304 -13.41 3.13 19.60
C PHE A 304 -12.36 3.12 18.49
N SER A 305 -12.79 2.70 17.30
CA SER A 305 -11.92 2.49 16.16
C SER A 305 -12.49 3.10 14.88
N TYR A 306 -11.62 3.40 13.93
CA TYR A 306 -11.99 3.77 12.55
C TYR A 306 -11.40 2.75 11.58
N GLY A 307 -12.18 2.33 10.60
CA GLY A 307 -11.71 1.45 9.53
C GLY A 307 -10.64 2.12 8.66
N LEU A 308 -9.62 1.36 8.27
CA LEU A 308 -8.62 1.71 7.28
C LEU A 308 -8.69 0.70 6.14
N SER A 309 -8.86 1.19 4.92
CA SER A 309 -9.06 0.38 3.71
C SER A 309 -10.27 -0.56 3.81
N THR A 310 -11.38 -0.10 4.39
CA THR A 310 -12.62 -0.89 4.40
C THR A 310 -13.16 -1.10 2.99
N LEU A 311 -13.78 -2.25 2.77
CA LEU A 311 -14.23 -2.70 1.45
C LEU A 311 -15.47 -3.58 1.58
N THR A 312 -16.16 -3.83 0.47
CA THR A 312 -17.22 -4.85 0.39
C THR A 312 -16.72 -6.18 0.95
N GLY A 313 -17.43 -6.79 1.90
CA GLY A 313 -16.99 -8.01 2.60
C GLY A 313 -16.09 -7.74 3.82
N GLY A 314 -15.90 -6.48 4.21
CA GLY A 314 -15.03 -6.03 5.29
C GLY A 314 -15.34 -4.61 5.74
N THR A 315 -16.62 -4.28 5.91
CA THR A 315 -17.08 -2.95 6.35
C THR A 315 -17.10 -2.75 7.87
N LEU A 316 -16.87 -3.81 8.65
CA LEU A 316 -16.75 -3.77 10.12
C LEU A 316 -17.91 -3.07 10.82
N GLY A 317 -19.14 -3.25 10.33
CA GLY A 317 -20.38 -2.73 10.91
C GLY A 317 -20.75 -1.32 10.46
N THR A 318 -19.83 -0.61 9.80
CA THR A 318 -20.03 0.81 9.42
C THR A 318 -20.73 1.00 8.08
N GLN A 319 -20.80 -0.06 7.26
CA GLN A 319 -21.19 -0.01 5.84
C GLN A 319 -20.29 0.90 4.97
N GLN A 320 -19.22 1.48 5.53
CA GLN A 320 -18.30 2.32 4.78
C GLN A 320 -17.39 1.48 3.89
N VAL A 321 -17.37 1.81 2.60
CA VAL A 321 -16.40 1.28 1.62
C VAL A 321 -15.46 2.43 1.26
N GLN A 322 -14.16 2.24 1.53
CA GLN A 322 -13.12 3.24 1.26
C GLN A 322 -12.41 3.01 -0.08
N THR A 323 -12.78 1.97 -0.83
CA THR A 323 -12.13 1.61 -2.09
C THR A 323 -12.14 2.75 -3.11
N ALA A 324 -11.01 2.99 -3.77
CA ALA A 324 -10.93 3.94 -4.87
C ALA A 324 -11.67 3.44 -6.13
N GLN A 325 -12.50 4.31 -6.72
CA GLN A 325 -13.20 4.06 -7.97
C GLN A 325 -12.23 3.97 -9.15
N MET A 326 -12.45 3.02 -10.06
CA MET A 326 -11.75 2.98 -11.36
C MET A 326 -12.39 3.96 -12.35
N LEU A 327 -11.59 4.90 -12.87
CA LEU A 327 -11.99 5.81 -13.96
C LEU A 327 -11.98 5.09 -15.32
N VAL A 328 -10.99 4.23 -15.52
CA VAL A 328 -10.87 3.29 -16.65
C VAL A 328 -10.15 2.04 -16.15
N ARG A 329 -10.46 0.87 -16.72
CA ARG A 329 -9.83 -0.40 -16.37
C ARG A 329 -9.87 -1.38 -17.52
N TYR A 330 -9.03 -2.41 -17.50
CA TYR A 330 -9.25 -3.56 -18.39
C TYR A 330 -10.43 -4.42 -17.90
N PRO A 331 -11.24 -4.99 -18.81
CA PRO A 331 -12.47 -5.71 -18.45
C PRO A 331 -12.27 -6.90 -17.49
N ASP A 332 -11.11 -7.55 -17.54
CA ASP A 332 -10.71 -8.71 -16.71
C ASP A 332 -10.10 -8.31 -15.35
N THR A 333 -10.04 -7.02 -15.03
CA THR A 333 -9.41 -6.50 -13.80
C THR A 333 -10.44 -5.91 -12.83
N ALA A 334 -10.06 -5.73 -11.57
CA ALA A 334 -10.91 -5.29 -10.48
C ALA A 334 -11.81 -4.09 -10.83
N TYR A 335 -13.06 -4.12 -10.39
CA TYR A 335 -14.03 -3.03 -10.61
C TYR A 335 -13.68 -1.76 -9.82
N GLU A 336 -13.02 -1.94 -8.67
CA GLU A 336 -12.53 -0.89 -7.79
C GLU A 336 -11.14 -1.29 -7.26
N ALA A 337 -10.34 -0.34 -6.79
CA ALA A 337 -9.00 -0.63 -6.26
C ALA A 337 -9.04 -1.16 -4.81
N HIS A 338 -9.69 -2.30 -4.56
CA HIS A 338 -10.10 -2.82 -3.23
C HIS A 338 -9.01 -2.86 -2.14
N GLY A 339 -7.75 -3.02 -2.51
CA GLY A 339 -6.62 -3.00 -1.57
C GLY A 339 -6.18 -1.60 -1.14
N ASN A 340 -6.62 -0.55 -1.85
CA ASN A 340 -6.15 0.83 -1.70
C ASN A 340 -4.62 0.93 -1.55
N TYR A 341 -3.90 0.05 -2.25
CA TYR A 341 -2.44 0.00 -2.19
C TYR A 341 -1.88 1.34 -2.66
N ALA A 342 -0.87 1.82 -1.94
CA ALA A 342 -0.25 3.13 -2.13
C ALA A 342 -1.16 4.35 -1.88
N ILE A 343 -2.38 4.17 -1.35
CA ILE A 343 -3.17 5.30 -0.86
C ILE A 343 -2.59 5.75 0.49
N GLU A 344 -2.36 7.06 0.62
CA GLU A 344 -1.93 7.67 1.87
C GLU A 344 -3.14 7.99 2.75
N TYR A 345 -3.19 7.44 3.97
CA TYR A 345 -4.09 7.91 5.02
C TYR A 345 -3.38 8.96 5.84
N ASN A 346 -3.85 10.20 5.79
CA ASN A 346 -3.36 11.30 6.61
C ASN A 346 -4.47 11.75 7.56
N LEU A 347 -4.36 11.35 8.82
CA LEU A 347 -5.44 11.47 9.80
C LEU A 347 -4.99 12.32 10.97
N THR A 348 -5.70 13.41 11.26
CA THR A 348 -5.46 14.26 12.43
C THR A 348 -6.54 14.03 13.48
N LEU A 349 -6.11 13.66 14.69
CA LEU A 349 -6.93 13.39 15.86
C LEU A 349 -6.71 14.51 16.90
N PRO A 350 -7.57 15.55 16.95
CA PRO A 350 -7.57 16.55 18.02
C PRO A 350 -8.17 15.97 19.31
N LEU A 351 -7.48 15.02 19.94
CA LEU A 351 -7.96 14.31 21.13
C LEU A 351 -8.19 15.28 22.29
N GLN A 352 -9.33 15.16 22.96
CA GLN A 352 -9.66 15.95 24.15
C GLN A 352 -10.02 15.03 25.32
N ASN A 353 -9.49 15.34 26.50
CA ASN A 353 -9.94 14.72 27.76
C ASN A 353 -11.10 15.54 28.36
N PRO A 354 -12.35 15.05 28.31
CA PRO A 354 -13.50 15.77 28.88
C PRO A 354 -13.68 15.53 30.39
N THR A 355 -12.85 14.69 31.00
CA THR A 355 -12.98 14.31 32.41
C THR A 355 -12.28 15.30 33.35
N ASN A 356 -12.55 15.17 34.65
CA ASN A 356 -11.89 15.96 35.70
C ASN A 356 -10.58 15.34 36.19
N ASP A 357 -10.20 14.16 35.68
CA ASP A 357 -8.99 13.44 36.07
C ASP A 357 -8.00 13.37 34.91
N THR A 358 -6.73 13.18 35.24
CA THR A 358 -5.74 12.83 34.21
C THR A 358 -6.02 11.43 33.68
N GLN A 359 -6.06 11.27 32.35
CA GLN A 359 -6.33 10.00 31.69
C GLN A 359 -5.13 9.59 30.83
N LYS A 360 -4.77 8.31 30.88
CA LYS A 360 -3.75 7.72 30.01
C LYS A 360 -4.41 7.20 28.74
N VAL A 361 -4.01 7.69 27.58
CA VAL A 361 -4.68 7.41 26.29
C VAL A 361 -3.69 6.84 25.29
N ALA A 362 -4.08 5.79 24.60
CA ALA A 362 -3.29 5.10 23.59
C ALA A 362 -3.91 5.22 22.20
N VAL A 363 -3.06 5.38 21.19
CA VAL A 363 -3.44 5.29 19.76
C VAL A 363 -2.68 4.11 19.14
N MET A 364 -3.39 3.24 18.42
CA MET A 364 -2.81 2.03 17.83
C MET A 364 -3.47 1.64 16.51
N ILE A 365 -2.75 0.88 15.69
CA ILE A 365 -3.33 0.18 14.53
C ILE A 365 -3.50 -1.29 14.87
N GLU A 366 -4.59 -1.90 14.43
CA GLU A 366 -4.91 -3.30 14.68
C GLU A 366 -5.46 -4.01 13.44
N THR A 367 -5.43 -5.35 13.46
CA THR A 367 -5.90 -6.21 12.37
C THR A 367 -6.97 -7.18 12.87
N PRO A 368 -8.24 -6.76 12.95
CA PRO A 368 -9.33 -7.65 13.35
C PRO A 368 -9.58 -8.74 12.32
N ILE A 369 -10.41 -9.71 12.67
CA ILE A 369 -10.96 -10.66 11.70
C ILE A 369 -11.87 -9.88 10.74
N LYS A 370 -11.61 -10.01 9.43
CA LYS A 370 -12.41 -9.37 8.38
C LYS A 370 -13.86 -9.87 8.42
N GLU A 371 -14.80 -8.95 8.56
CA GLU A 371 -16.25 -9.19 8.52
C GLU A 371 -17.01 -7.91 8.14
N ASP A 372 -18.22 -8.05 7.60
CA ASP A 372 -19.10 -6.90 7.32
C ASP A 372 -19.89 -6.45 8.54
N GLN A 373 -20.32 -7.37 9.39
CA GLN A 373 -21.11 -7.08 10.58
C GLN A 373 -20.52 -7.84 11.78
N PRO A 374 -19.76 -7.15 12.65
CA PRO A 374 -19.22 -7.75 13.85
C PRO A 374 -20.34 -8.32 14.74
N GLN A 375 -20.14 -9.53 15.26
CA GLN A 375 -21.14 -10.20 16.09
C GLN A 375 -21.43 -9.38 17.35
N ASN A 376 -22.70 -9.07 17.61
CA ASN A 376 -23.14 -8.25 18.73
C ASN A 376 -22.43 -6.87 18.79
N GLY A 377 -21.96 -6.36 17.64
CA GLY A 377 -21.24 -5.08 17.57
C GLY A 377 -19.79 -5.12 18.10
N GLN A 378 -19.25 -6.30 18.41
CA GLN A 378 -17.89 -6.46 18.95
C GLN A 378 -16.95 -7.01 17.88
N LEU A 379 -15.77 -6.39 17.77
CA LEU A 379 -14.73 -6.88 16.89
C LEU A 379 -14.13 -8.20 17.38
N ARG A 380 -13.78 -9.08 16.44
CA ARG A 380 -13.16 -10.37 16.73
C ARG A 380 -11.68 -10.37 16.39
N PHE A 381 -10.91 -11.05 17.23
CA PHE A 381 -9.46 -11.25 17.11
C PHE A 381 -9.11 -12.71 17.40
N PHE A 382 -7.84 -13.07 17.22
CA PHE A 382 -7.31 -14.40 17.55
C PHE A 382 -6.28 -14.32 18.67
N GLU A 383 -6.35 -15.25 19.62
CA GLU A 383 -5.36 -15.43 20.68
C GLU A 383 -4.86 -16.89 20.73
N PRO A 384 -3.58 -17.17 20.43
CA PRO A 384 -2.63 -16.25 19.77
C PRO A 384 -3.06 -15.90 18.33
N PRO A 385 -2.53 -14.81 17.73
CA PRO A 385 -2.83 -14.45 16.35
C PRO A 385 -2.55 -15.57 15.35
N ALA A 386 -3.33 -15.63 14.27
CA ALA A 386 -3.12 -16.61 13.22
C ALA A 386 -1.76 -16.40 12.53
N ARG A 387 -1.30 -17.36 11.72
CA ARG A 387 0.05 -17.29 11.13
C ARG A 387 0.18 -16.28 9.98
N GLN A 388 -0.92 -16.00 9.27
CA GLN A 388 -0.92 -15.17 8.08
C GLN A 388 -0.65 -13.71 8.41
N VAL A 389 0.36 -13.10 7.80
CA VAL A 389 0.61 -11.66 7.85
C VAL A 389 -0.44 -10.94 7.01
N PHE A 390 -1.10 -9.95 7.60
CA PHE A 390 -2.18 -9.17 6.99
C PHE A 390 -1.83 -7.69 6.86
N PHE A 391 -0.87 -7.18 7.62
CA PHE A 391 -0.34 -5.83 7.43
C PHE A 391 1.16 -5.84 7.62
N ARG A 392 1.86 -5.17 6.72
CA ARG A 392 3.31 -5.01 6.81
C ARG A 392 3.75 -3.67 6.24
N GLY A 393 4.04 -2.72 7.10
CA GLY A 393 4.49 -1.40 6.68
C GLY A 393 4.73 -0.43 7.82
N THR A 394 5.22 0.75 7.44
CA THR A 394 5.60 1.80 8.39
C THR A 394 4.45 2.79 8.58
N VAL A 395 4.21 3.15 9.84
CA VAL A 395 3.27 4.20 10.26
C VAL A 395 4.07 5.35 10.85
N ARG A 396 3.76 6.58 10.44
CA ARG A 396 4.31 7.81 11.02
C ARG A 396 3.29 8.41 11.99
N ILE A 397 3.75 8.77 13.18
CA ILE A 397 2.94 9.39 14.23
C ILE A 397 3.60 10.70 14.64
N ARG A 398 2.85 11.79 14.63
CA ARG A 398 3.30 13.11 15.06
C ARG A 398 2.39 13.64 16.15
N TYR A 399 2.96 14.08 17.26
CA TYR A 399 2.23 14.53 18.44
C TYR A 399 3.15 15.33 19.37
N ASN A 400 2.59 16.02 20.36
CA ASN A 400 3.40 16.58 21.45
C ASN A 400 3.45 15.59 22.62
N ASP A 401 4.64 15.33 23.17
CA ASP A 401 4.80 14.49 24.36
C ASP A 401 4.22 15.15 25.62
N ASP A 402 4.30 14.47 26.77
CA ASP A 402 3.74 14.99 28.03
C ASP A 402 4.48 16.23 28.57
N ARG A 403 5.65 16.56 28.00
CA ARG A 403 6.39 17.82 28.25
C ARG A 403 6.06 18.89 27.21
N ASN A 404 5.06 18.63 26.36
CA ASN A 404 4.65 19.46 25.23
C ASN A 404 5.74 19.64 24.16
N LEU A 405 6.67 18.70 24.02
CA LEU A 405 7.70 18.73 22.98
C LEU A 405 7.21 17.97 21.73
N PRO A 406 7.38 18.54 20.53
CA PRO A 406 6.97 17.89 19.29
C PRO A 406 7.78 16.62 19.05
N GLN A 407 7.09 15.52 18.78
CA GLN A 407 7.64 14.21 18.47
C GLN A 407 7.21 13.77 17.06
N THR A 408 8.13 13.12 16.36
CA THR A 408 7.83 12.35 15.16
C THR A 408 8.37 10.95 15.35
N ARG A 409 7.49 9.95 15.31
CA ARG A 409 7.84 8.54 15.40
C ARG A 409 7.51 7.83 14.11
N TYR A 410 8.37 6.88 13.75
CA TYR A 410 8.14 5.93 12.67
C TYR A 410 8.18 4.54 13.29
N VAL A 411 7.15 3.74 13.05
CA VAL A 411 7.04 2.38 13.57
C VAL A 411 6.74 1.45 12.42
N HIS A 412 7.57 0.43 12.23
CA HIS A 412 7.28 -0.66 11.30
C HIS A 412 6.43 -1.72 12.01
N LEU A 413 5.25 -2.00 11.45
CA LEU A 413 4.34 -3.01 11.98
C LEU A 413 4.35 -4.25 11.09
N VAL A 414 4.33 -5.43 11.73
CA VAL A 414 4.05 -6.70 11.07
C VAL A 414 2.90 -7.37 11.82
N GLN A 415 1.68 -7.14 11.35
CA GLN A 415 0.49 -7.67 12.02
C GLN A 415 -0.06 -8.86 11.26
N ARG A 416 -0.41 -9.88 12.04
CA ARG A 416 -1.06 -11.08 11.55
C ARG A 416 -2.58 -10.94 11.61
N ARG A 417 -3.28 -11.83 10.92
CA ARG A 417 -4.75 -11.89 10.97
C ARG A 417 -5.24 -12.05 12.41
N GLY A 418 -6.20 -11.22 12.80
CA GLY A 418 -6.78 -11.23 14.15
C GLY A 418 -5.83 -10.74 15.23
N GLN A 419 -4.83 -9.92 14.91
CA GLN A 419 -3.87 -9.40 15.88
C GLN A 419 -4.30 -8.02 16.42
N GLN A 420 -4.43 -7.91 17.74
CA GLN A 420 -4.57 -6.63 18.44
C GLN A 420 -3.28 -5.80 18.35
N GLY A 421 -3.42 -4.47 18.38
CA GLY A 421 -2.32 -3.54 18.23
C GLY A 421 -1.51 -3.31 19.51
N LYS A 422 -0.24 -2.91 19.36
CA LYS A 422 0.51 -2.25 20.43
C LYS A 422 0.38 -0.73 20.29
N PRO A 423 0.35 0.04 21.39
CA PRO A 423 0.34 1.50 21.33
C PRO A 423 1.46 2.07 20.45
N LEU A 424 1.08 2.84 19.43
CA LEU A 424 2.00 3.66 18.64
C LEU A 424 2.42 4.90 19.45
N VAL A 425 1.54 5.37 20.33
CA VAL A 425 1.80 6.42 21.31
C VAL A 425 0.90 6.20 22.52
N GLU A 426 1.43 6.49 23.70
CA GLU A 426 0.68 6.67 24.95
C GLU A 426 0.89 8.10 25.43
N MET A 427 -0.17 8.72 25.96
CA MET A 427 -0.17 10.13 26.35
C MET A 427 -0.92 10.30 27.66
N MET A 428 -0.37 11.13 28.54
CA MET A 428 -1.00 11.55 29.79
C MET A 428 -1.75 12.84 29.53
N MET A 429 -3.09 12.76 29.46
CA MET A 429 -3.94 13.90 29.13
C MET A 429 -4.58 14.47 30.40
N LYS A 430 -4.23 15.72 30.73
CA LYS A 430 -4.80 16.44 31.89
C LYS A 430 -6.29 16.75 31.68
N PRO A 431 -7.04 17.08 32.75
CA PRO A 431 -8.43 17.51 32.64
C PRO A 431 -8.60 18.66 31.65
N GLY A 432 -9.51 18.52 30.69
CA GLY A 432 -9.79 19.51 29.63
C GLY A 432 -8.71 19.65 28.56
N GLU A 433 -7.57 18.94 28.67
CA GLU A 433 -6.46 19.04 27.73
C GLU A 433 -6.89 18.58 26.33
N ARG A 434 -6.43 19.32 25.32
CA ARG A 434 -6.54 18.96 23.91
C ARG A 434 -5.16 18.74 23.33
N ARG A 435 -4.96 17.60 22.64
CA ARG A 435 -3.70 17.23 22.02
C ARG A 435 -3.92 16.68 20.62
N PHE A 436 -3.17 17.22 19.67
CA PHE A 436 -3.23 16.78 18.28
C PHE A 436 -2.30 15.58 18.07
N VAL A 437 -2.84 14.49 17.55
CA VAL A 437 -2.09 13.33 17.08
C VAL A 437 -2.34 13.17 15.60
N THR A 438 -1.29 13.18 14.78
CA THR A 438 -1.40 12.87 13.36
C THR A 438 -0.86 11.47 13.11
N VAL A 439 -1.68 10.62 12.49
CA VAL A 439 -1.32 9.28 12.04
C VAL A 439 -1.27 9.29 10.52
N ASP A 440 -0.15 8.83 9.96
CA ASP A 440 0.13 8.88 8.54
C ASP A 440 0.72 7.55 8.05
N LEU A 441 0.12 6.95 7.03
CA LEU A 441 0.65 5.75 6.39
C LEU A 441 0.32 5.71 4.90
N LEU A 442 1.22 5.13 4.11
CA LEU A 442 0.92 4.64 2.78
C LEU A 442 0.53 3.17 2.89
N TYR A 443 -0.70 2.84 2.49
CA TYR A 443 -1.24 1.49 2.68
C TYR A 443 -0.43 0.48 1.84
N PRO A 444 0.24 -0.52 2.45
CA PRO A 444 1.24 -1.32 1.75
C PRO A 444 0.61 -2.36 0.82
N PRO A 445 1.24 -2.64 -0.34
CA PRO A 445 0.68 -3.56 -1.33
C PRO A 445 0.67 -5.04 -0.92
N ASP A 446 1.45 -5.40 0.10
CA ASP A 446 1.50 -6.75 0.69
C ASP A 446 0.52 -6.92 1.88
N SER A 447 -0.52 -6.08 1.95
CA SER A 447 -1.51 -6.09 3.04
C SER A 447 -2.85 -6.70 2.61
N THR A 448 -3.56 -7.30 3.56
CA THR A 448 -4.93 -7.78 3.40
C THR A 448 -5.86 -6.90 4.24
N PRO A 449 -6.69 -6.04 3.63
CA PRO A 449 -7.62 -5.17 4.34
C PRO A 449 -8.81 -5.91 4.97
N PRO A 450 -9.50 -5.28 5.94
CA PRO A 450 -9.21 -3.95 6.51
C PRO A 450 -8.27 -4.02 7.74
N GLN A 451 -7.63 -2.89 8.04
CA GLN A 451 -7.06 -2.59 9.36
C GLN A 451 -7.95 -1.56 10.07
N ILE A 452 -7.66 -1.28 11.33
CA ILE A 452 -8.35 -0.24 12.10
C ILE A 452 -7.38 0.66 12.85
N LEU A 453 -7.74 1.93 13.00
CA LEU A 453 -7.09 2.88 13.91
C LEU A 453 -7.92 2.99 15.19
N THR A 454 -7.35 2.60 16.32
CA THR A 454 -8.04 2.54 17.62
C THR A 454 -7.52 3.62 18.56
N ILE A 455 -8.45 4.30 19.24
CA ILE A 455 -8.19 5.17 20.38
C ILE A 455 -8.72 4.43 21.62
N LYS A 456 -7.85 4.20 22.60
CA LYS A 456 -8.19 3.50 23.85
C LYS A 456 -7.81 4.34 25.05
N ASN A 457 -8.72 4.48 26.00
CA ASN A 457 -8.43 5.10 27.28
C ASN A 457 -8.04 3.98 28.27
N LEU A 458 -6.79 4.03 28.73
CA LEU A 458 -6.22 3.06 29.67
C LEU A 458 -6.59 3.38 31.13
N GLY A 459 -7.28 4.50 31.37
CA GLY A 459 -7.75 4.93 32.67
C GLY A 459 -6.79 5.90 33.36
N GLN A 460 -6.94 6.02 34.67
CA GLN A 460 -6.02 6.81 35.49
C GLN A 460 -4.63 6.13 35.56
N PRO A 461 -3.56 6.90 35.75
CA PRO A 461 -2.18 6.41 35.70
C PRO A 461 -1.80 5.38 36.77
#